data_AF-A0A7W0MHE4-F1
#
_entry.id   AF-A0A7W0MHE4-F1
#
_cell.length_a   1.000
_cell.length_b   1.000
_cell.length_c   1.000
_cell.angle_alpha   90.00
_cell.angle_beta   90.00
_cell.angle_gamma   90.00
#
_symmetry.space_group_name_H-M   'P 1'
#
loop_
_entity.id
_entity.type
_entity.pdbx_description
1 polymer ?
#
loop_
_entity_poly.entity_id
_entity_poly.type
_entity_poly.pdbx_seq_one_letter_code
_entity_poly.pdbx_strand_id
1 'polypeptide(L)'
;TVKQLLAKIKIEKDALVEEQQSKVAEKEKRLARRVNSDSRIKNFQYNLEYQKNELERHEKALGETRAQIADLEGRINNVPETQVGLERLDREFGMRKQSYDQLLDKKRQVDLGNVVAVNSQGESIQVLDPANLPSQPIAPKRPMLLGLGLAAGLGLGLLLAIGAEVPRLLTVQSVEDARHYTNNLPVLITVPTLLTPREQRRQRIRRTALALAGITITVVSIPALALLIRMTHVLDRFAS
;
A
#
# COMPACT_ATOMS: atom_id res chain seq x y z
N THR A 1 80.57 61.68 1.39
CA THR A 1 80.13 62.50 2.55
C THR A 1 78.64 62.37 2.87
N VAL A 2 77.70 62.53 1.93
CA VAL A 2 76.24 62.46 2.24
C VAL A 2 75.70 61.05 2.57
N LYS A 3 76.13 60.00 1.86
CA LYS A 3 75.68 58.61 2.13
C LYS A 3 76.05 58.09 3.52
N GLN A 4 77.21 58.48 4.06
CA GLN A 4 77.64 58.09 5.40
C GLN A 4 76.84 58.82 6.49
N LEU A 5 76.48 60.09 6.27
CA LEU A 5 75.58 60.85 7.14
C LEU A 5 74.17 60.26 7.15
N LEU A 6 73.61 59.89 5.99
CA LEU A 6 72.31 59.23 5.90
C LEU A 6 72.28 57.86 6.58
N ALA A 7 73.34 57.05 6.42
CA ALA A 7 73.45 55.77 7.11
C ALA A 7 73.56 55.96 8.62
N LYS A 8 74.33 56.96 9.08
CA LYS A 8 74.46 57.29 10.50
C LYS A 8 73.15 57.79 11.10
N ILE A 9 72.43 58.68 10.40
CA ILE A 9 71.10 59.16 10.81
C ILE A 9 70.08 58.03 10.83
N LYS A 10 70.15 57.07 9.89
CA LYS A 10 69.23 55.92 9.88
C LYS A 10 69.47 54.99 11.06
N ILE A 11 70.74 54.67 11.35
CA ILE A 11 71.12 53.87 12.53
C ILE A 11 70.71 54.59 13.81
N GLU A 12 70.96 55.90 13.90
CA GLU A 12 70.57 56.72 15.05
C GLU A 12 69.04 56.79 15.21
N LYS A 13 68.28 56.89 14.10
CA LYS A 13 66.82 56.86 14.11
C LYS A 13 66.28 55.50 14.55
N ASP A 14 66.83 54.41 14.02
CA ASP A 14 66.38 53.05 14.33
C ASP A 14 66.72 52.69 15.80
N ALA A 15 67.90 53.11 16.28
CA ALA A 15 68.28 53.04 17.69
C ALA A 15 67.35 53.87 18.60
N LEU A 16 66.99 55.10 18.18
CA LEU A 16 66.02 55.93 18.88
C LEU A 16 64.62 55.31 18.91
N VAL A 17 64.18 54.66 17.82
CA VAL A 17 62.88 53.98 17.76
C VAL A 17 62.88 52.76 18.69
N GLU A 18 63.94 51.95 18.69
CA GLU A 18 64.07 50.80 19.57
C GLU A 18 64.17 51.21 21.05
N GLU A 19 64.87 52.31 21.34
CA GLU A 19 64.92 52.93 22.67
C GLU A 19 63.53 53.44 23.11
N GLN A 20 62.76 54.06 22.22
CA GLN A 20 61.39 54.48 22.55
C GLN A 20 60.46 53.28 22.72
N GLN A 21 60.56 52.24 21.89
CA GLN A 21 59.75 51.03 22.00
C GLN A 21 60.05 50.26 23.29
N SER A 22 61.33 50.11 23.65
CA SER A 22 61.71 49.48 24.92
C SER A 22 61.25 50.31 26.12
N LYS A 23 61.35 51.65 26.06
CA LYS A 23 60.80 52.55 27.09
C LYS A 23 59.27 52.46 27.19
N VAL A 24 58.56 52.32 26.07
CA VAL A 24 57.10 52.11 26.06
C VAL A 24 56.74 50.75 26.65
N ALA A 25 57.40 49.67 26.22
CA ALA A 25 57.17 48.33 26.75
C ALA A 25 57.52 48.22 28.25
N GLU A 26 58.55 48.92 28.70
CA GLU A 26 58.90 49.00 30.13
C GLU A 26 57.85 49.82 30.90
N LYS A 27 57.39 50.95 30.36
CA LYS A 27 56.29 51.73 30.94
C LYS A 27 54.99 50.92 31.01
N GLU A 28 54.65 50.15 29.99
CA GLU A 28 53.50 49.25 29.98
C GLU A 28 53.64 48.14 31.02
N LYS A 29 54.79 47.49 31.12
CA LYS A 29 55.05 46.49 32.18
C LYS A 29 54.99 47.12 33.58
N ARG A 30 55.49 48.34 33.77
CA ARG A 30 55.40 49.08 35.04
C ARG A 30 53.97 49.49 35.37
N LEU A 31 53.19 49.89 34.37
CA LEU A 31 51.78 50.20 34.51
C LEU A 31 50.98 48.94 34.87
N ALA A 32 51.19 47.83 34.15
CA ALA A 32 50.59 46.53 34.45
C ALA A 32 50.95 46.04 35.86
N ARG A 33 52.21 46.22 36.30
CA ARG A 33 52.62 45.93 37.68
C ARG A 33 51.88 46.82 38.68
N ARG A 34 51.76 48.13 38.45
CA ARG A 34 51.01 49.05 39.33
C ARG A 34 49.53 48.71 39.39
N VAL A 35 48.91 48.41 38.25
CA VAL A 35 47.51 47.99 38.16
C VAL A 35 47.28 46.67 38.92
N ASN A 36 48.21 45.71 38.83
CA ASN A 36 48.14 44.45 39.58
C ASN A 36 48.53 44.57 41.06
N SER A 37 49.29 45.60 41.45
CA SER A 37 49.68 45.84 42.86
C SER A 37 48.73 46.78 43.59
N ASP A 38 47.89 47.52 42.87
CA ASP A 38 46.78 48.26 43.48
C ASP A 38 45.72 47.26 43.97
N SER A 39 45.66 47.12 45.30
CA SER A 39 44.74 46.18 45.97
C SER A 39 43.28 46.48 45.64
N ARG A 40 42.93 47.73 45.30
CA ARG A 40 41.56 48.11 44.93
C ARG A 40 41.15 47.53 43.58
N ILE A 41 42.04 47.61 42.59
CA ILE A 41 41.79 47.10 41.24
C ILE A 41 41.71 45.58 41.29
N LYS A 42 42.58 44.92 42.06
CA LYS A 42 42.55 43.47 42.25
C LYS A 42 41.25 42.99 42.91
N ASN A 43 40.78 43.67 43.96
CA ASN A 43 39.49 43.37 44.58
C ASN A 43 38.31 43.58 43.61
N PHE A 44 38.37 44.63 42.78
CA PHE A 44 37.36 44.88 41.76
C PHE A 44 37.35 43.79 40.67
N GLN A 45 38.53 43.33 40.23
CA GLN A 45 38.66 42.21 39.31
C GLN A 45 38.09 40.91 39.90
N TYR A 46 38.37 40.61 41.17
CA TYR A 46 37.79 39.45 41.84
C TYR A 46 36.26 39.55 41.95
N ASN A 47 35.72 40.71 42.29
CA ASN A 47 34.27 40.92 42.34
C ASN A 47 33.63 40.76 40.95
N LEU A 48 34.29 41.27 39.91
CA LEU A 48 33.82 41.12 38.52
C LEU A 48 33.81 39.65 38.09
N GLU A 49 34.87 38.90 38.42
CA GLU A 49 34.97 37.48 38.10
C GLU A 49 33.97 36.65 38.89
N TYR A 50 33.76 36.96 40.17
CA TYR A 50 32.70 36.37 40.99
C TYR A 50 31.31 36.60 40.36
N GLN A 51 31.00 37.85 39.99
CA GLN A 51 29.72 38.18 39.36
C GLN A 51 29.53 37.52 37.99
N LYS A 52 30.60 37.40 37.18
CA LYS A 52 30.55 36.67 35.91
C LYS A 52 30.23 35.20 36.12
N ASN A 53 30.89 34.55 37.08
CA ASN A 53 30.63 33.15 37.41
C ASN A 53 29.20 32.95 37.96
N GLU A 54 28.67 33.91 38.72
CA GLU A 54 27.27 33.90 39.18
C GLU A 54 26.30 34.03 38.00
N LEU A 55 26.58 34.93 37.07
CA LEU A 55 25.77 35.12 35.86
C LEU A 55 25.73 33.84 35.02
N GLU A 56 26.88 33.20 34.80
CA GLU A 56 26.96 31.93 34.06
C GLU A 56 26.16 30.81 34.75
N ARG A 57 26.21 30.72 36.08
CA ARG A 57 25.36 29.78 36.85
C ARG A 57 23.88 30.05 36.63
N HIS A 58 23.46 31.31 36.71
CA HIS A 58 22.07 31.69 36.49
C HIS A 58 21.61 31.41 35.06
N GLU A 59 22.44 31.67 34.05
CA GLU A 59 22.13 31.34 32.66
C GLU A 59 21.96 29.83 32.46
N LYS A 60 22.83 29.00 33.05
CA LYS A 60 22.69 27.53 33.03
C LYS A 60 21.41 27.08 33.70
N ALA A 61 21.12 27.56 34.91
CA ALA A 61 19.89 27.21 35.64
C ALA A 61 18.63 27.63 34.86
N LEU A 62 18.68 28.76 34.17
CA LEU A 62 17.59 29.26 33.34
C LEU A 62 17.42 28.42 32.07
N GLY A 63 18.52 27.97 31.46
CA GLY A 63 18.51 27.00 30.36
C GLY A 63 17.91 25.66 30.76
N GLU A 64 18.32 25.11 31.91
CA GLU A 64 17.78 23.87 32.47
C GLU A 64 16.28 24.00 32.79
N THR A 65 15.88 25.10 33.42
CA THR A 65 14.47 25.36 33.74
C THR A 65 13.64 25.47 32.45
N ARG A 66 14.14 26.15 31.42
CA ARG A 66 13.46 26.22 30.11
C ARG A 66 13.34 24.84 29.46
N ALA A 67 14.37 24.00 29.56
CA ALA A 67 14.31 22.63 29.04
C ALA A 67 13.27 21.79 29.80
N GLN A 68 13.19 21.92 31.12
CA GLN A 68 12.16 21.26 31.94
C GLN A 68 10.75 21.75 31.59
N ILE A 69 10.56 23.05 31.38
CA ILE A 69 9.28 23.62 30.95
C ILE A 69 8.88 23.03 29.58
N ALA A 70 9.81 23.00 28.62
CA ALA A 70 9.53 22.45 27.29
C ALA A 70 9.17 20.96 27.33
N ASP A 71 9.83 20.16 28.18
CA ASP A 71 9.47 18.75 28.41
C ASP A 71 8.06 18.62 29.01
N LEU A 72 7.75 19.40 30.05
CA LEU A 72 6.42 19.40 30.68
C LEU A 72 5.32 19.85 29.72
N GLU A 73 5.55 20.89 28.92
CA GLU A 73 4.62 21.32 27.87
C GLU A 73 4.40 20.20 26.84
N GLY A 74 5.47 19.53 26.40
CA GLY A 74 5.37 18.35 25.54
C GLY A 74 4.52 17.23 26.16
N ARG A 75 4.70 16.94 27.45
CA ARG A 75 3.91 15.93 28.17
C ARG A 75 2.45 16.35 28.32
N ILE A 76 2.18 17.61 28.67
CA ILE A 76 0.83 18.16 28.78
C ILE A 76 0.10 18.08 27.44
N ASN A 77 0.77 18.37 26.32
CA ASN A 77 0.16 18.27 24.99
C ASN A 77 -0.17 16.82 24.58
N ASN A 78 0.50 15.81 25.15
CA ASN A 78 0.26 14.40 24.88
C ASN A 78 -0.78 13.74 25.81
N VAL A 79 -1.09 14.33 26.96
CA VAL A 79 -2.12 13.83 27.89
C VAL A 79 -3.53 13.77 27.25
N PRO A 80 -3.98 14.77 26.47
CA PRO A 80 -5.29 14.75 25.82
C PRO A 80 -5.54 13.50 24.97
N GLU A 81 -4.55 13.00 24.23
CA GLU A 81 -4.75 11.84 23.36
C GLU A 81 -5.09 10.57 24.16
N THR A 82 -4.46 10.39 25.32
CA THR A 82 -4.70 9.22 26.18
C THR A 82 -6.08 9.27 26.85
N GLN A 83 -6.51 10.44 27.32
CA GLN A 83 -7.83 10.63 27.92
C GLN A 83 -8.96 10.49 26.89
N VAL A 84 -8.79 11.07 25.70
CA VAL A 84 -9.73 10.93 24.58
C VAL A 84 -9.82 9.47 24.12
N GLY A 85 -8.71 8.72 24.14
CA GLY A 85 -8.69 7.30 23.81
C GLY A 85 -9.52 6.44 24.78
N LEU A 86 -9.37 6.67 26.09
CA LEU A 86 -10.14 5.95 27.11
C LEU A 86 -11.64 6.27 27.04
N GLU A 87 -12.01 7.54 26.91
CA GLU A 87 -13.42 7.95 26.81
C GLU A 87 -14.07 7.39 25.53
N ARG A 88 -13.33 7.31 24.41
CA ARG A 88 -13.78 6.65 23.20
C ARG A 88 -14.03 5.17 23.43
N LEU A 89 -13.09 4.47 24.08
CA LEU A 89 -13.20 3.04 24.35
C LEU A 89 -14.40 2.72 25.27
N ASP A 90 -14.62 3.51 26.31
CA ASP A 90 -15.76 3.35 27.22
C ASP A 90 -17.09 3.54 26.49
N ARG A 91 -17.19 4.56 25.64
CA ARG A 91 -18.38 4.81 24.81
C ARG A 91 -18.63 3.67 23.82
N GLU A 92 -17.60 3.17 23.16
CA GLU A 92 -17.72 2.02 22.26
C GLU A 92 -18.14 0.75 22.99
N PHE A 93 -17.57 0.49 24.17
CA PHE A 93 -17.97 -0.63 25.02
C PHE A 93 -19.44 -0.53 25.44
N GLY A 94 -19.89 0.66 25.88
CA GLY A 94 -21.28 0.92 26.24
C GLY A 94 -22.26 0.66 25.09
N MET A 95 -21.95 1.16 23.89
CA MET A 95 -22.76 0.93 22.68
C MET A 95 -22.86 -0.55 22.32
N ARG A 96 -21.74 -1.27 22.38
CA ARG A 96 -21.69 -2.72 22.08
C ARG A 96 -22.45 -3.53 23.12
N LYS A 97 -22.31 -3.19 24.40
CA LYS A 97 -23.06 -3.83 25.49
C LYS A 97 -24.56 -3.63 25.32
N GLN A 98 -25.00 -2.41 25.03
CA GLN A 98 -26.42 -2.13 24.78
C GLN A 98 -26.97 -2.93 23.60
N SER A 99 -26.21 -3.04 22.50
CA SER A 99 -26.62 -3.85 21.34
C SER A 99 -26.70 -5.34 21.67
N TYR A 100 -25.74 -5.84 22.45
CA TYR A 100 -25.75 -7.22 22.94
C TYR A 100 -26.98 -7.49 23.82
N ASP A 101 -27.28 -6.61 24.77
CA ASP A 101 -28.42 -6.76 25.68
C ASP A 101 -29.74 -6.75 24.90
N GLN A 102 -29.88 -5.84 23.91
CA GLN A 102 -31.05 -5.81 23.02
C GLN A 102 -31.23 -7.11 22.21
N LEU A 103 -30.13 -7.66 21.68
CA LEU A 103 -30.18 -8.93 20.94
C LEU A 103 -30.50 -10.11 21.87
N LEU A 104 -29.96 -10.10 23.09
CA LEU A 104 -30.23 -11.12 24.09
C LEU A 104 -31.70 -11.10 24.52
N ASP A 105 -32.29 -9.93 24.70
CA ASP A 105 -33.70 -9.80 25.05
C ASP A 105 -34.63 -10.22 23.91
N LYS A 106 -34.31 -9.86 22.65
CA LYS A 106 -35.03 -10.37 21.49
C LYS A 106 -34.96 -11.89 21.39
N LYS A 107 -33.78 -12.48 21.65
CA LYS A 107 -33.62 -13.94 21.67
C LYS A 107 -34.50 -14.57 22.75
N ARG A 108 -34.48 -14.04 23.97
CA ARG A 108 -35.34 -14.51 25.06
C ARG A 108 -36.82 -14.42 24.71
N GLN A 109 -37.25 -13.35 24.04
CA GLN A 109 -38.63 -13.19 23.59
C GLN A 109 -39.03 -14.27 22.57
N VAL A 110 -38.15 -14.58 21.61
CA VAL A 110 -38.35 -15.67 20.64
C VAL A 110 -38.40 -17.02 21.34
N ASP A 111 -37.46 -17.28 22.26
CA ASP A 111 -37.41 -18.54 23.01
C ASP A 111 -38.67 -18.73 23.86
N LEU A 112 -39.14 -17.70 24.56
CA LEU A 112 -40.41 -17.72 25.31
C LEU A 112 -41.62 -17.93 24.39
N GLY A 113 -41.66 -17.26 23.23
CA GLY A 113 -42.70 -17.46 22.23
C GLY A 113 -42.76 -18.90 21.72
N ASN A 114 -41.59 -19.51 21.48
CA ASN A 114 -41.49 -20.91 21.08
C ASN A 114 -41.96 -21.87 22.20
N VAL A 115 -41.57 -21.63 23.46
CA VAL A 115 -42.00 -22.46 24.59
C VAL A 115 -43.51 -22.36 24.81
N VAL A 116 -44.09 -21.16 24.72
CA VAL A 116 -45.55 -20.97 24.79
C VAL A 116 -46.24 -21.68 23.62
N ALA A 117 -45.73 -21.54 22.40
CA ALA A 117 -46.29 -22.25 21.24
C ALA A 117 -46.24 -23.79 21.39
N VAL A 118 -45.18 -24.34 21.98
CA VAL A 118 -45.06 -25.78 22.23
C VAL A 118 -45.97 -26.25 23.38
N ASN A 119 -46.11 -25.47 24.45
CA ASN A 119 -46.92 -25.85 25.61
C ASN A 119 -48.43 -25.58 25.44
N SER A 120 -48.83 -24.68 24.55
CA SER A 120 -50.24 -24.38 24.22
C SER A 120 -50.91 -25.43 23.33
N GLN A 121 -50.36 -26.64 23.21
CA GLN A 121 -50.90 -27.77 22.44
C GLN A 121 -52.30 -28.28 22.90
N GLY A 122 -52.97 -27.60 23.84
CA GLY A 122 -54.37 -27.83 24.19
C GLY A 122 -55.39 -26.96 23.42
N GLU A 123 -54.96 -25.90 22.75
CA GLU A 123 -55.82 -25.06 21.91
C GLU A 123 -55.21 -24.95 20.50
N SER A 124 -56.01 -25.27 19.47
CA SER A 124 -55.58 -25.44 18.08
C SER A 124 -54.69 -24.29 17.59
N ILE A 125 -53.39 -24.55 17.39
CA ILE A 125 -52.45 -23.61 16.78
C ILE A 125 -52.86 -23.41 15.32
N GLN A 126 -53.47 -22.26 15.02
CA GLN A 126 -53.73 -21.84 13.65
C GLN A 126 -52.52 -21.07 13.13
N VAL A 127 -51.93 -21.54 12.04
CA VAL A 127 -50.85 -20.84 11.34
C VAL A 127 -51.43 -19.58 10.71
N LEU A 128 -51.19 -18.41 11.30
CA LEU A 128 -51.70 -17.12 10.81
C LEU A 128 -50.97 -16.65 9.55
N ASP A 129 -49.66 -16.90 9.47
CA ASP A 129 -48.83 -16.60 8.29
C ASP A 129 -47.86 -17.77 8.04
N PRO A 130 -48.19 -18.70 7.15
CA PRO A 130 -47.28 -19.78 6.79
C PRO A 130 -46.03 -19.21 6.12
N ALA A 131 -44.89 -19.86 6.31
CA ALA A 131 -43.66 -19.47 5.63
C ALA A 131 -43.89 -19.49 4.11
N ASN A 132 -44.02 -18.30 3.50
CA ASN A 132 -44.19 -18.18 2.07
C ASN A 132 -42.87 -18.60 1.42
N LEU A 133 -42.91 -19.74 0.72
CA LEU A 133 -41.80 -20.08 -0.16
C LEU A 133 -41.69 -18.99 -1.21
N PRO A 134 -40.48 -18.51 -1.51
CA PRO A 134 -40.29 -17.49 -2.53
C PRO A 134 -40.87 -18.01 -3.85
N SER A 135 -41.84 -17.27 -4.40
CA SER A 135 -42.52 -17.62 -5.66
C SER A 135 -41.59 -17.60 -6.87
N GLN A 136 -40.40 -16.99 -6.73
CA GLN A 136 -39.37 -16.91 -7.74
C GLN A 136 -37.99 -17.22 -7.14
N PRO A 137 -37.07 -17.80 -7.91
CA PRO A 137 -35.71 -18.10 -7.43
C PRO A 137 -34.98 -16.82 -7.02
N ILE A 138 -34.55 -16.75 -5.76
CA ILE A 138 -33.80 -15.61 -5.19
C ILE A 138 -32.42 -15.46 -5.86
N ALA A 139 -31.84 -16.56 -6.37
CA ALA A 139 -30.66 -16.56 -7.23
C ALA A 139 -30.49 -17.91 -7.96
N PRO A 140 -29.76 -17.98 -9.10
CA PRO A 140 -29.59 -16.97 -10.15
C PRO A 140 -30.66 -17.10 -11.25
N LYS A 141 -30.77 -16.09 -12.14
CA LYS A 141 -31.66 -16.10 -13.31
C LYS A 141 -31.25 -17.18 -14.31
N ARG A 142 -31.68 -18.42 -14.07
CA ARG A 142 -31.39 -19.63 -14.88
C ARG A 142 -31.48 -19.43 -16.40
N PRO A 143 -32.53 -18.78 -16.96
CA PRO A 143 -32.62 -18.58 -18.41
C PRO A 143 -31.52 -17.64 -18.95
N MET A 144 -31.11 -16.62 -18.17
CA MET A 144 -30.05 -15.70 -18.56
C MET A 144 -28.69 -16.40 -18.63
N LEU A 145 -28.38 -17.25 -17.65
CA LEU A 145 -27.14 -18.03 -17.65
C LEU A 145 -27.09 -19.05 -18.80
N LEU A 146 -28.23 -19.70 -19.10
CA LEU A 146 -28.34 -20.59 -20.24
C LEU A 146 -28.14 -19.83 -21.56
N GLY A 147 -28.76 -18.65 -21.71
CA GLY A 147 -28.59 -17.80 -22.88
C GLY A 147 -27.14 -17.35 -23.08
N LEU A 148 -26.48 -16.87 -22.01
CA LEU A 148 -25.07 -16.45 -22.07
C LEU A 148 -24.13 -17.63 -22.37
N GLY A 149 -24.37 -18.79 -21.75
CA GLY A 149 -23.57 -20.00 -21.99
C GLY A 149 -23.70 -20.48 -23.44
N LEU A 150 -24.92 -20.50 -23.99
CA LEU A 150 -25.15 -20.84 -25.39
C LEU A 150 -24.49 -19.83 -26.34
N ALA A 151 -24.66 -18.54 -26.10
CA ALA A 151 -24.06 -17.50 -26.93
C ALA A 151 -22.53 -17.57 -26.92
N ALA A 152 -21.92 -17.73 -25.74
CA ALA A 152 -20.48 -17.87 -25.60
C ALA A 152 -19.95 -19.15 -26.24
N GLY A 153 -20.63 -20.28 -26.04
CA GLY A 153 -20.26 -21.57 -26.63
C GLY A 153 -20.33 -21.56 -28.15
N LEU A 154 -21.41 -21.02 -28.72
CA LEU A 154 -21.57 -20.86 -30.17
C LEU A 154 -20.54 -19.87 -30.73
N GLY A 155 -20.32 -18.74 -30.05
CA GLY A 155 -19.32 -17.76 -30.47
C GLY A 155 -17.91 -18.34 -30.53
N LEU A 156 -17.49 -19.06 -29.49
CA LEU A 156 -16.18 -19.74 -29.47
C LEU A 156 -16.10 -20.86 -30.50
N GLY A 157 -17.17 -21.65 -30.66
CA GLY A 157 -17.22 -22.71 -31.66
C GLY A 157 -17.08 -22.18 -33.08
N LEU A 158 -17.79 -21.10 -33.41
CA LEU A 158 -17.68 -20.41 -34.71
C LEU A 158 -16.29 -19.83 -34.92
N LEU A 159 -15.71 -19.17 -33.91
CA LEU A 159 -14.38 -18.60 -34.00
C LEU A 159 -13.32 -19.70 -34.29
N LEU A 160 -13.39 -20.82 -33.58
CA LEU A 160 -12.51 -21.96 -33.82
C LEU A 160 -12.73 -22.60 -35.20
N ALA A 161 -13.97 -22.73 -35.65
CA ALA A 161 -14.29 -23.24 -36.97
C ALA A 161 -13.73 -22.33 -38.08
N ILE A 162 -13.94 -21.03 -37.97
CA ILE A 162 -13.39 -20.03 -38.90
C ILE A 162 -11.86 -20.07 -38.88
N GLY A 163 -11.24 -20.10 -37.71
CA GLY A 163 -9.78 -20.19 -37.59
C GLY A 163 -9.18 -21.46 -38.20
N ALA A 164 -9.92 -22.58 -38.17
CA ALA A 164 -9.51 -23.83 -38.78
C ALA A 164 -9.76 -23.87 -40.30
N GLU A 165 -10.82 -23.22 -40.78
CA GLU A 165 -11.29 -23.31 -42.16
C GLU A 165 -10.71 -22.21 -43.07
N VAL A 166 -10.49 -20.99 -42.56
CA VAL A 166 -9.90 -19.88 -43.33
C VAL A 166 -8.57 -20.25 -44.01
N PRO A 167 -7.61 -20.91 -43.34
CA PRO A 167 -6.38 -21.34 -44.02
C PRO A 167 -6.61 -22.41 -45.10
N ARG A 168 -7.67 -23.22 -44.99
CA ARG A 168 -8.01 -24.26 -45.96
C ARG A 168 -8.68 -23.69 -47.20
N LEU A 169 -9.54 -22.69 -47.04
CA LEU A 169 -10.21 -21.97 -48.14
C LEU A 169 -9.22 -21.27 -49.08
N LEU A 170 -7.99 -20.98 -48.61
CA LEU A 170 -6.93 -20.36 -49.42
C LEU A 170 -6.06 -21.38 -50.17
N THR A 171 -6.34 -22.68 -50.08
CA THR A 171 -5.57 -23.75 -50.72
C THR A 171 -6.49 -24.70 -51.49
N VAL A 172 -6.10 -25.07 -52.70
CA VAL A 172 -6.81 -26.10 -53.48
C VAL A 172 -6.47 -27.49 -52.90
N GLN A 173 -7.41 -28.12 -52.19
CA GLN A 173 -7.19 -29.42 -51.55
C GLN A 173 -8.08 -30.52 -52.13
N SER A 174 -9.22 -30.14 -52.73
CA SER A 174 -10.19 -31.04 -53.33
C SER A 174 -10.22 -30.93 -54.85
N VAL A 175 -10.69 -32.01 -55.49
CA VAL A 175 -11.05 -32.04 -56.92
C VAL A 175 -12.13 -31.00 -57.22
N GLU A 176 -13.05 -30.79 -56.29
CA GLU A 176 -14.12 -29.80 -56.39
C GLU A 176 -13.57 -28.37 -56.36
N ASP A 177 -12.58 -28.10 -55.49
CA ASP A 177 -11.91 -26.80 -55.41
C ASP A 177 -11.20 -26.49 -56.74
N ALA A 178 -10.49 -27.47 -57.31
CA ALA A 178 -9.78 -27.30 -58.58
C ALA A 178 -10.72 -26.97 -59.74
N ARG A 179 -11.91 -27.59 -59.77
CA ARG A 179 -12.96 -27.25 -60.74
C ARG A 179 -13.52 -25.86 -60.52
N HIS A 180 -13.79 -25.49 -59.26
CA HIS A 180 -14.34 -24.18 -58.92
C HIS A 180 -13.39 -23.03 -59.29
N TYR A 181 -12.10 -23.13 -58.93
CA TYR A 181 -11.11 -22.09 -59.21
C TYR A 181 -10.66 -22.03 -60.68
N THR A 182 -10.85 -23.12 -61.44
CA THR A 182 -10.45 -23.20 -62.86
C THR A 182 -11.67 -23.11 -63.80
N ASN A 183 -12.78 -22.52 -63.37
CA ASN A 183 -13.95 -22.28 -64.22
C ASN A 183 -14.56 -23.56 -64.84
N ASN A 184 -14.71 -24.60 -64.03
CA ASN A 184 -15.35 -25.88 -64.36
C ASN A 184 -14.63 -26.74 -65.41
N LEU A 185 -13.31 -26.54 -65.59
CA LEU A 185 -12.51 -27.41 -66.44
C LEU A 185 -12.48 -28.86 -65.93
N PRO A 186 -12.50 -29.87 -66.83
CA PRO A 186 -12.46 -31.28 -66.45
C PRO A 186 -11.09 -31.65 -65.85
N VAL A 187 -11.12 -32.26 -64.66
CA VAL A 187 -9.91 -32.77 -63.99
C VAL A 187 -9.46 -34.05 -64.70
N LEU A 188 -8.27 -34.03 -65.32
CA LEU A 188 -7.76 -35.14 -66.12
C LEU A 188 -7.27 -36.31 -65.25
N ILE A 189 -6.53 -36.03 -64.18
CA ILE A 189 -5.93 -37.03 -63.27
C ILE A 189 -5.96 -36.49 -61.84
N THR A 190 -6.20 -37.38 -60.87
CA THR A 190 -5.97 -37.13 -59.45
C THR A 190 -4.81 -38.02 -58.99
N VAL A 191 -3.82 -37.41 -58.34
CA VAL A 191 -2.69 -38.17 -57.76
C VAL A 191 -3.06 -38.54 -56.32
N PRO A 192 -3.20 -39.83 -55.99
CA PRO A 192 -3.47 -40.23 -54.62
C PRO A 192 -2.29 -39.86 -53.72
N THR A 193 -2.57 -39.25 -52.58
CA THR A 193 -1.54 -38.89 -51.61
C THR A 193 -0.98 -40.15 -50.95
N LEU A 194 0.24 -40.56 -51.30
CA LEU A 194 0.94 -41.67 -50.68
C LEU A 194 1.66 -41.18 -49.41
N LEU A 195 1.01 -41.35 -48.26
CA LEU A 195 1.59 -41.00 -46.97
C LEU A 195 2.62 -42.05 -46.54
N THR A 196 3.83 -41.61 -46.18
CA THR A 196 4.83 -42.50 -45.60
C THR A 196 4.36 -43.04 -44.23
N PRO A 197 4.84 -44.21 -43.77
CA PRO A 197 4.47 -44.74 -42.45
C PRO A 197 4.74 -43.76 -41.29
N ARG A 198 5.78 -42.92 -41.43
CA ARG A 198 6.13 -41.86 -40.46
C ARG A 198 5.10 -40.71 -40.46
N GLU A 199 4.64 -40.28 -41.63
CA GLU A 199 3.61 -39.24 -41.75
C GLU A 199 2.24 -39.71 -41.28
N GLN A 200 1.85 -40.95 -41.60
CA GLN A 200 0.61 -41.55 -41.09
C GLN A 200 0.60 -41.60 -39.56
N ARG A 201 1.71 -42.00 -38.94
CA ARG A 201 1.84 -42.02 -37.48
C ARG A 201 1.78 -40.62 -36.89
N ARG A 202 2.45 -39.64 -37.50
CA ARG A 202 2.45 -38.24 -37.05
C ARG A 202 1.06 -37.61 -37.15
N GLN A 203 0.31 -37.86 -38.22
CA GLN A 203 -1.08 -37.39 -38.36
C GLN A 203 -2.00 -38.03 -37.32
N ARG A 204 -1.88 -39.35 -37.08
CA ARG A 204 -2.66 -40.03 -36.04
C ARG A 204 -2.37 -39.45 -34.66
N ILE A 205 -1.10 -39.31 -34.29
CA ILE A 205 -0.70 -38.73 -33.00
C ILE A 205 -1.19 -37.29 -32.87
N ARG A 206 -1.10 -36.47 -33.92
CA ARG A 206 -1.59 -35.08 -33.89
C ARG A 206 -3.11 -35.03 -33.71
N ARG A 207 -3.88 -35.88 -34.40
CA ARG A 207 -5.34 -35.95 -34.26
C ARG A 207 -5.76 -36.45 -32.88
N THR A 208 -5.10 -37.48 -32.35
CA THR A 208 -5.37 -38.00 -31.01
C THR A 208 -4.97 -36.99 -29.93
N ALA A 209 -3.85 -36.28 -30.10
CA ALA A 209 -3.43 -35.22 -29.19
C ALA A 209 -4.41 -34.04 -29.18
N LEU A 210 -4.92 -33.63 -30.35
CA LEU A 210 -5.95 -32.59 -30.45
C LEU A 210 -7.27 -33.04 -29.81
N ALA A 211 -7.69 -34.29 -30.00
CA ALA A 211 -8.89 -34.83 -29.36
C ALA A 211 -8.74 -34.88 -27.83
N LEU A 212 -7.59 -35.35 -27.33
CA LEU A 212 -7.30 -35.37 -25.89
C LEU A 212 -7.22 -33.96 -25.31
N ALA A 213 -6.60 -33.01 -26.00
CA ALA A 213 -6.56 -31.61 -25.58
C ALA A 213 -7.96 -30.98 -25.52
N GLY A 214 -8.85 -31.31 -26.47
CA GLY A 214 -10.24 -30.88 -26.42
C GLY A 214 -10.97 -31.39 -25.17
N ILE A 215 -10.78 -32.67 -24.83
CA ILE A 215 -11.39 -33.29 -23.64
C ILE A 215 -10.83 -32.68 -22.35
N THR A 216 -9.53 -32.43 -22.26
CA THR A 216 -8.96 -31.81 -21.04
C THR A 216 -9.44 -30.38 -20.86
N ILE A 217 -9.58 -29.61 -21.93
CA ILE A 217 -10.10 -28.23 -21.88
C ILE A 217 -11.56 -28.21 -21.38
N THR A 218 -12.41 -29.13 -21.85
CA THR A 218 -13.81 -29.18 -21.39
C THR A 218 -13.94 -29.64 -19.93
N VAL A 219 -13.13 -30.63 -19.52
CA VAL A 219 -13.13 -31.13 -18.13
C VAL A 219 -12.61 -30.07 -17.15
N VAL A 220 -11.65 -29.22 -17.56
CA VAL A 220 -11.08 -28.16 -16.71
C VAL A 220 -11.93 -26.89 -16.72
N SER A 221 -12.61 -26.56 -17.82
CA SER A 221 -13.37 -25.30 -17.90
C SER A 221 -14.59 -25.28 -16.98
N ILE A 222 -15.28 -26.42 -16.81
CA ILE A 222 -16.47 -26.54 -15.95
C ILE A 222 -16.14 -26.21 -14.48
N PRO A 223 -15.15 -26.84 -13.82
CA PRO A 223 -14.79 -26.50 -12.44
C PRO A 223 -14.14 -25.12 -12.30
N ALA A 224 -13.35 -24.68 -13.29
CA ALA A 224 -12.75 -23.34 -13.28
C ALA A 224 -13.83 -22.24 -13.32
N LEU A 225 -14.86 -22.42 -14.16
CA LEU A 225 -16.00 -21.50 -14.24
C LEU A 225 -16.79 -21.48 -12.92
N ALA A 226 -17.02 -22.65 -12.31
CA ALA A 226 -17.69 -22.74 -11.01
C ALA A 226 -16.90 -22.03 -9.89
N LEU A 227 -15.58 -22.17 -9.88
CA LEU A 227 -14.69 -21.50 -8.91
C LEU A 227 -14.68 -19.98 -9.12
N LEU A 228 -14.59 -19.53 -10.37
CA LEU A 228 -14.60 -18.10 -10.72
C LEU A 228 -15.92 -17.43 -10.33
N ILE A 229 -17.05 -18.09 -10.57
CA ILE A 229 -18.37 -17.62 -10.14
C ILE A 229 -18.44 -17.52 -8.61
N ARG A 230 -17.91 -18.51 -7.87
CA ARG A 230 -17.88 -18.49 -6.41
C ARG A 230 -17.00 -17.37 -5.86
N MET A 231 -15.82 -17.17 -6.44
CA MET A 231 -14.82 -16.19 -5.99
C MET A 231 -15.23 -14.73 -6.23
N THR A 232 -15.99 -14.48 -7.30
CA THR A 232 -16.30 -13.10 -7.71
C THR A 232 -17.61 -12.55 -7.12
N HIS A 233 -18.43 -13.39 -6.46
CA HIS A 233 -19.76 -13.03 -5.92
C HIS A 233 -20.62 -12.23 -6.93
N VAL A 234 -20.35 -12.40 -8.22
CA VAL A 234 -20.99 -11.64 -9.30
C VAL A 234 -22.48 -11.94 -9.38
N LEU A 235 -22.90 -13.13 -8.94
CA LEU A 235 -24.31 -13.52 -8.87
C LEU A 235 -25.11 -12.69 -7.87
N ASP A 236 -24.49 -12.18 -6.80
CA ASP A 236 -25.17 -11.33 -5.82
C ASP A 236 -25.50 -9.95 -6.42
N ARG A 237 -24.68 -9.46 -7.36
CA ARG A 237 -24.96 -8.23 -8.11
C ARG A 237 -26.08 -8.35 -9.14
N PHE A 238 -26.40 -9.57 -9.58
CA PHE A 238 -27.52 -9.82 -10.50
C PHE A 238 -28.82 -10.22 -9.76
N ALA A 239 -28.76 -10.36 -8.44
CA ALA A 239 -29.87 -10.65 -7.54
C ALA A 239 -30.56 -9.40 -6.96
N SER A 240 -30.04 -8.19 -7.26
CA SER A 240 -30.72 -6.90 -7.02
C SER A 240 -31.55 -6.47 -8.22
#